data_AF-X1SIP5-F1
#
_entry.id   AF-X1SIP5-F1
#
_cell.length_a   1.000
_cell.length_b   1.000
_cell.length_c   1.000
_cell.angle_alpha   90.00
_cell.angle_beta   90.00
_cell.angle_gamma   90.00
#
_symmetry.space_group_name_H-M   'P 1'
#
loop_
_entity.id
_entity.type
_entity.pdbx_description
1 polymer ?
#
loop_
_entity_poly.entity_id
_entity_poly.type
_entity_poly.pdbx_seq_one_letter_code
_entity_poly.pdbx_strand_id
1 'polypeptide(L)'
;MKLFKKEEKKIVIDGYLFNCFIDQTSENEMISFKIYPSRIKTSYYLVLFSWRVNWSTNLVKPSVCACIIKYAIKTGWDYTKEKNIVKIEQGDYLIGELSLESY
;
A
#
# COMPACT_ATOMS: atom_id res chain seq x y z
N MET A 1 -8.09 -22.29 8.61
CA MET A 1 -8.01 -20.90 9.11
C MET A 1 -6.86 -20.22 8.38
N LYS A 2 -7.10 -19.23 7.51
CA LYS A 2 -6.00 -18.57 6.77
C LYS A 2 -5.16 -17.76 7.75
N LEU A 3 -3.91 -18.18 7.98
CA LEU A 3 -2.93 -17.40 8.73
C LEU A 3 -2.48 -16.23 7.86
N PHE A 4 -3.21 -15.12 7.91
CA PHE A 4 -2.77 -13.87 7.31
C PHE A 4 -1.52 -13.41 8.08
N LYS A 5 -0.36 -13.49 7.44
CA LYS A 5 0.89 -12.99 8.02
C LYS A 5 1.35 -11.79 7.23
N LYS A 6 1.91 -11.99 6.04
CA LYS A 6 2.38 -10.90 5.18
C LYS A 6 2.25 -11.32 3.73
N GLU A 7 1.81 -10.41 2.88
CA GLU A 7 1.76 -10.61 1.44
C GLU A 7 2.66 -9.60 0.73
N GLU A 8 3.28 -10.03 -0.36
CA GLU A 8 4.04 -9.17 -1.25
C GLU A 8 3.40 -9.20 -2.65
N LYS A 9 3.21 -8.03 -3.25
CA LYS A 9 2.82 -7.87 -4.66
C LYS A 9 3.85 -7.02 -5.40
N LYS A 10 4.19 -7.43 -6.61
CA LYS A 10 5.09 -6.71 -7.50
C LYS A 10 4.28 -6.04 -8.59
N ILE A 11 4.37 -4.72 -8.68
CA ILE A 11 3.57 -3.90 -9.60
C ILE A 11 4.51 -3.06 -10.44
N VAL A 12 4.28 -3.03 -11.76
CA VAL A 12 5.00 -2.15 -12.67
C VAL A 12 4.11 -0.94 -12.99
N ILE A 13 4.61 0.26 -12.73
CA ILE A 13 3.99 1.54 -13.10
C ILE A 13 5.01 2.31 -13.92
N ASP A 14 4.66 2.70 -15.15
CA ASP A 14 5.50 3.50 -16.05
C ASP A 14 6.94 2.96 -16.22
N GLY A 15 7.08 1.64 -16.28
CA GLY A 15 8.38 0.96 -16.44
C GLY A 15 9.19 0.79 -15.14
N TYR A 16 8.71 1.30 -14.01
CA TYR A 16 9.33 1.14 -12.69
C TYR A 16 8.67 0.00 -11.91
N LEU A 17 9.49 -0.89 -11.34
CA LEU A 17 9.03 -1.98 -10.50
C LEU A 17 8.91 -1.52 -9.03
N PHE A 18 7.73 -1.72 -8.46
CA PHE A 18 7.41 -1.47 -7.06
C PHE A 18 7.09 -2.78 -6.35
N ASN A 19 7.51 -2.89 -5.09
CA ASN A 19 7.08 -3.95 -4.20
C ASN A 19 6.09 -3.37 -3.18
N CYS A 20 4.91 -3.96 -3.11
CA CYS A 20 3.88 -3.69 -2.11
C CYS A 20 3.92 -4.79 -1.07
N PHE A 21 4.19 -4.45 0.18
CA PHE A 21 4.14 -5.33 1.33
C PHE A 21 2.90 -5.00 2.14
N ILE A 22 2.02 -5.99 2.31
CA ILE A 22 0.79 -5.88 3.07
C ILE A 22 0.93 -6.78 4.30
N ASP A 23 1.01 -6.18 5.49
CA ASP A 23 1.03 -6.89 6.76
C ASP A 23 -0.37 -6.89 7.36
N GLN A 24 -0.98 -8.07 7.37
CA GLN A 24 -2.31 -8.32 7.94
C GLN A 24 -2.18 -9.31 9.11
N THR A 25 -1.10 -9.21 9.89
CA THR A 25 -0.94 -9.98 11.12
C THR A 25 -2.00 -9.51 12.13
N SER A 26 -2.89 -10.42 12.55
CA SER A 26 -4.06 -10.14 13.40
C SER A 26 -3.75 -9.47 14.74
N GLU A 27 -2.53 -9.67 15.24
CA GLU A 27 -2.00 -9.10 16.47
C GLU A 27 -1.65 -7.61 16.33
N ASN A 28 -1.55 -7.10 15.09
CA ASN A 28 -1.35 -5.68 14.85
C ASN A 28 -2.68 -4.93 14.96
N GLU A 29 -2.65 -3.74 15.58
CA GLU A 29 -3.83 -2.87 15.67
C GLU A 29 -4.32 -2.38 14.30
N MET A 30 -3.39 -2.25 13.34
CA MET A 30 -3.64 -1.75 12.00
C MET A 30 -3.01 -2.66 10.94
N ILE A 31 -3.60 -2.70 9.76
CA ILE A 31 -3.02 -3.30 8.57
C ILE A 31 -1.98 -2.32 8.00
N SER A 32 -0.76 -2.79 7.76
CA SER A 32 0.28 -1.95 7.15
C SER A 32 0.39 -2.23 5.65
N PHE A 33 0.32 -1.18 4.84
CA PHE A 33 0.53 -1.24 3.39
C PHE A 33 1.76 -0.41 3.05
N LYS A 34 2.88 -1.09 2.75
CA LYS A 34 4.17 -0.46 2.48
C LYS A 34 4.58 -0.65 1.03
N ILE A 35 4.90 0.44 0.36
CA ILE A 35 5.37 0.47 -1.03
C ILE A 35 6.81 0.94 -1.04
N TYR A 36 7.65 0.29 -1.82
CA TYR A 36 8.97 0.83 -2.16
C TYR A 36 9.37 0.43 -3.58
N PRO A 37 10.10 1.28 -4.31
CA PRO A 37 10.68 0.92 -5.60
C PRO A 37 11.74 -0.16 -5.39
N SER A 38 11.79 -1.16 -6.26
CA SER A 38 12.67 -2.33 -6.05
C SER A 38 14.16 -1.99 -5.98
N ARG A 39 14.57 -0.88 -6.61
CA ARG A 39 15.97 -0.41 -6.63
C ARG A 39 16.35 0.42 -5.40
N ILE A 40 15.40 1.08 -4.74
CA ILE A 40 15.67 2.04 -3.65
C ILE A 40 14.76 1.72 -2.46
N LYS A 41 15.14 0.73 -1.65
CA LYS A 41 14.34 0.28 -0.50
C LYS A 41 14.26 1.30 0.64
N THR A 42 15.14 2.29 0.66
CA THR A 42 15.16 3.38 1.65
C THR A 42 14.10 4.44 1.38
N SER A 43 13.55 4.49 0.17
CA SER A 43 12.41 5.32 -0.20
C SER A 43 11.13 4.49 -0.06
N TYR A 44 10.17 4.93 0.75
CA TYR A 44 8.93 4.17 0.91
C TYR A 44 7.72 5.03 1.23
N TYR A 45 6.57 4.54 0.79
CA TYR A 45 5.26 5.05 1.14
C TYR A 45 4.57 4.04 2.04
N LEU A 46 4.17 4.44 3.23
CA LEU A 46 3.50 3.58 4.20
C LEU A 46 2.11 4.14 4.50
N VAL A 47 1.11 3.30 4.38
CA VAL A 47 -0.26 3.60 4.80
C VAL A 47 -0.67 2.58 5.86
N LEU A 48 -1.24 3.06 6.97
CA LEU A 48 -1.89 2.24 7.97
C LEU A 48 -3.39 2.31 7.76
N PHE A 49 -4.02 1.14 7.68
CA PHE A 49 -5.46 1.00 7.51
C PHE A 49 -6.05 0.31 8.74
N SER A 50 -7.25 0.72 9.13
CA SER A 50 -8.00 -0.03 10.12
C SER A 50 -8.44 -1.38 9.55
N TRP A 51 -8.70 -2.33 10.44
CA TRP A 51 -9.21 -3.64 10.06
C TRP A 51 -10.54 -3.59 9.30
N ARG A 52 -11.33 -2.51 9.43
CA ARG A 52 -12.60 -2.33 8.70
C ARG A 52 -12.38 -2.28 7.19
N VAL A 53 -11.25 -1.73 6.75
CA VAL A 53 -10.90 -1.64 5.33
C VAL A 53 -10.81 -3.03 4.70
N ASN A 54 -10.31 -4.04 5.41
CA ASN A 54 -10.21 -5.40 4.87
C ASN A 54 -11.58 -6.04 4.58
N TRP A 55 -12.66 -5.49 5.12
CA TRP A 55 -14.02 -5.98 4.90
C TRP A 55 -14.64 -5.34 3.65
N SER A 56 -14.26 -4.10 3.33
CA SER A 56 -14.77 -3.33 2.19
C SER A 56 -13.85 -3.36 0.97
N THR A 57 -12.57 -3.73 1.12
CA THR A 57 -11.62 -3.82 0.02
C THR A 57 -10.67 -5.00 0.17
N ASN A 58 -10.13 -5.44 -0.97
CA ASN A 58 -9.05 -6.40 -1.02
C ASN A 58 -7.72 -5.69 -1.31
N LEU A 59 -7.03 -5.27 -0.25
CA LEU A 59 -5.75 -4.54 -0.35
C LEU A 59 -4.66 -5.32 -1.10
N VAL A 60 -4.70 -6.66 -1.09
CA VAL A 60 -3.73 -7.50 -1.79
C VAL A 60 -4.03 -7.63 -3.29
N LYS A 61 -5.15 -7.11 -3.78
CA LYS A 61 -5.46 -7.12 -5.22
C LYS A 61 -4.45 -6.24 -5.98
N PRO A 62 -3.82 -6.74 -7.07
CA PRO A 62 -2.84 -5.96 -7.83
C PRO A 62 -3.36 -4.60 -8.34
N SER A 63 -4.65 -4.53 -8.71
CA SER A 63 -5.27 -3.27 -9.15
C SER A 63 -5.35 -2.24 -8.03
N VAL A 64 -5.66 -2.67 -6.80
CA VAL A 64 -5.68 -1.79 -5.61
C VAL A 64 -4.27 -1.28 -5.33
N CYS A 65 -3.27 -2.16 -5.36
CA CYS A 65 -1.87 -1.77 -5.21
C CYS A 65 -1.46 -0.72 -6.24
N ALA A 66 -1.81 -0.93 -7.51
CA ALA A 66 -1.52 0.02 -8.60
C ALA A 66 -2.19 1.39 -8.38
N CYS A 67 -3.44 1.43 -7.93
CA CYS A 67 -4.14 2.68 -7.63
C CYS A 67 -3.45 3.47 -6.50
N ILE A 68 -3.09 2.80 -5.41
CA ILE A 68 -2.42 3.45 -4.26
C ILE A 68 -1.02 3.95 -4.68
N ILE A 69 -0.25 3.19 -5.48
CA ILE A 69 1.05 3.65 -6.01
C ILE A 69 0.88 4.93 -6.84
N LYS A 70 -0.07 4.93 -7.78
CA LYS A 70 -0.33 6.09 -8.65
C LYS A 70 -0.75 7.31 -7.82
N TYR A 71 -1.59 7.10 -6.82
CA TYR A 71 -1.97 8.16 -5.88
C TYR A 71 -0.77 8.72 -5.14
N ALA A 72 0.06 7.86 -4.53
CA ALA A 72 1.25 8.27 -3.80
C ALA A 72 2.17 9.16 -4.65
N ILE A 73 2.45 8.74 -5.89
CA ILE A 73 3.26 9.50 -6.86
C ILE A 73 2.59 10.84 -7.17
N LYS A 74 1.29 10.85 -7.49
CA LYS A 74 0.51 12.06 -7.79
C LYS A 74 0.51 13.06 -6.62
N THR A 75 0.50 12.57 -5.39
CA THR A 75 0.52 13.39 -4.17
C THR A 75 1.91 13.84 -3.72
N GLY A 76 2.95 13.61 -4.55
CA GLY A 76 4.28 14.15 -4.32
C GLY A 76 5.27 13.20 -3.68
N TRP A 77 4.98 11.90 -3.57
CA TRP A 77 6.02 10.92 -3.19
C TRP A 77 7.04 10.76 -4.32
N ASP A 78 8.22 11.35 -4.12
CA ASP A 78 9.36 11.18 -5.02
C ASP A 78 10.15 9.92 -4.64
N TYR A 79 9.72 8.80 -5.22
CA TYR A 79 10.29 7.47 -5.03
C TYR A 79 11.71 7.32 -5.61
N THR A 80 12.17 8.24 -6.44
CA THR A 80 13.51 8.19 -7.06
C THR A 80 14.61 8.65 -6.12
N LYS A 81 14.25 9.37 -5.04
CA LYS A 81 15.19 9.83 -4.02
C LYS A 81 15.30 8.82 -2.88
N GLU A 82 16.53 8.53 -2.49
CA GLU A 82 16.78 7.74 -1.27
C GLU A 82 16.22 8.42 -0.03
N LYS A 83 15.83 7.61 0.96
CA LYS A 83 15.33 8.08 2.27
C LYS A 83 14.10 8.99 2.20
N ASN A 84 13.41 9.06 1.06
CA ASN A 84 12.14 9.76 0.95
C ASN A 84 11.01 8.88 1.51
N ILE A 85 10.54 9.25 2.70
CA ILE A 85 9.59 8.47 3.48
C ILE A 85 8.31 9.27 3.63
N VAL A 86 7.20 8.72 3.17
CA VAL A 86 5.87 9.27 3.39
C VAL A 86 5.06 8.26 4.20
N LYS A 87 4.39 8.74 5.25
CA LYS A 87 3.56 7.90 6.13
C LYS A 87 2.18 8.52 6.29
N ILE A 88 1.15 7.68 6.16
CA ILE A 88 -0.24 8.01 6.45
C ILE A 88 -0.71 7.06 7.54
N GLU A 89 -0.96 7.58 8.74
CA GLU A 89 -1.32 6.76 9.90
C GLU A 89 -2.82 6.42 9.95
N GLN A 90 -3.65 7.14 9.19
CA GLN A 90 -5.10 6.89 9.07
C GLN A 90 -5.49 6.91 7.60
N GLY A 91 -5.27 5.80 6.92
CA GLY A 91 -5.42 5.67 5.47
C GLY A 91 -6.81 5.33 4.96
N ASP A 92 -7.77 5.02 5.84
CA ASP A 92 -9.08 4.48 5.46
C ASP A 92 -9.83 5.34 4.42
N TYR A 93 -9.65 6.66 4.47
CA TYR A 93 -10.26 7.59 3.51
C TYR A 93 -9.84 7.33 2.06
N LEU A 94 -8.64 6.77 1.83
CA LEU A 94 -8.13 6.45 0.50
C LEU A 94 -9.00 5.42 -0.22
N ILE A 95 -9.73 4.58 0.52
CA ILE A 95 -10.62 3.59 -0.10
C ILE A 95 -11.76 4.27 -0.83
N GLY A 96 -12.37 5.29 -0.21
CA GLY A 96 -13.42 6.09 -0.84
C GLY A 96 -12.86 7.01 -1.92
N GLU A 97 -11.76 7.73 -1.62
CA GLU A 97 -11.14 8.67 -2.56
C GLU A 97 -10.69 8.00 -3.86
N LEU A 98 -10.20 6.76 -3.78
CA LEU A 98 -9.75 5.99 -4.93
C LEU A 98 -10.83 5.04 -5.48
N SER A 99 -12.04 5.06 -4.93
CA SER A 99 -13.16 4.19 -5.33
C SER A 99 -12.78 2.70 -5.36
N LEU A 100 -12.13 2.23 -4.28
CA LEU A 100 -11.56 0.88 -4.16
C LEU A 100 -12.47 -0.11 -3.42
N GLU A 101 -13.71 0.28 -3.15
CA GLU A 101 -14.71 -0.56 -2.50
C GLU A 101 -15.04 -1.76 -3.39
N SER A 102 -15.13 -2.94 -2.79
CA SER A 102 -15.52 -4.18 -3.47
C SER A 102 -17.03 -4.33 -3.31
N TYR A 103 -17.78 -4.18 -4.41
CA TYR A 103 -19.22 -4.49 -4.46
C TYR A 103 -19.49 -5.99 -4.29
#